data_AF-A0A9E1ISV3-F1
#
_entry.id   AF-A0A9E1ISV3-F1
#
_cell.length_a   1.000
_cell.length_b   1.000
_cell.length_c   1.000
_cell.angle_alpha   90.00
_cell.angle_beta   90.00
_cell.angle_gamma   90.00
#
_symmetry.space_group_name_H-M   'P 1'
#
loop_
_entity.id
_entity.type
_entity.pdbx_description
1 polymer ?
#
loop_
_entity_poly.entity_id
_entity_poly.type
_entity_poly.pdbx_seq_one_letter_code
_entity_poly.pdbx_strand_id
1 'polypeptide(L)'
;KTSPMLYQVLGIFLPLITTNCAVLGVALLNTREQNSFIESVAFGFGAAVGFSLVLVAFAAIRERTAAADVPQPFQGASIAMITAGLLSIAFMGFAGLVHG
;
A
#
# COMPACT_ATOMS: atom_id res chain seq x y z
N LYS A 1 -22.11 -8.45 -14.76
CA LYS A 1 -22.88 -8.96 -13.59
C LYS A 1 -22.60 -10.45 -13.45
N THR A 2 -21.46 -10.81 -12.87
CA THR A 2 -20.96 -12.19 -12.91
C THR A 2 -20.68 -12.79 -11.53
N SER A 3 -21.03 -12.09 -10.46
CA SER A 3 -21.13 -12.65 -9.10
C SER A 3 -21.75 -11.62 -8.12
N PRO A 4 -23.07 -11.65 -7.86
CA PRO A 4 -23.71 -10.72 -6.93
C PRO A 4 -23.15 -10.83 -5.49
N MET A 5 -22.69 -12.01 -5.09
CA MET A 5 -21.99 -12.26 -3.82
C MET A 5 -20.70 -11.43 -3.66
N LEU A 6 -19.93 -11.27 -4.75
CA LEU A 6 -18.66 -10.53 -4.70
C LEU A 6 -18.91 -9.02 -4.60
N TYR A 7 -19.98 -8.48 -5.19
CA TYR A 7 -20.34 -7.06 -5.04
C TYR A 7 -20.93 -6.74 -3.65
N GLN A 8 -21.53 -7.73 -2.99
CA GLN A 8 -22.09 -7.59 -1.64
C GLN A 8 -20.99 -7.68 -0.56
N VAL A 9 -19.94 -8.46 -0.80
CA VAL A 9 -18.72 -8.48 0.03
C VAL A 9 -17.79 -7.31 -0.30
N LEU A 10 -17.64 -6.95 -1.58
CA LEU A 10 -16.77 -5.87 -2.09
C LEU A 10 -17.44 -4.49 -2.13
N GLY A 11 -18.72 -4.38 -1.78
CA GLY A 11 -19.47 -3.11 -1.85
C GLY A 11 -18.90 -2.01 -0.96
N ILE A 12 -18.35 -2.40 0.21
CA ILE A 12 -17.61 -1.50 1.11
C ILE A 12 -16.16 -1.29 0.63
N PHE A 13 -15.57 -2.29 -0.02
CA PHE A 13 -14.18 -2.21 -0.47
C PHE A 13 -14.02 -1.34 -1.72
N LEU A 14 -15.01 -1.22 -2.59
CA LEU A 14 -14.93 -0.35 -3.78
C LEU A 14 -14.65 1.12 -3.38
N PRO A 15 -15.43 1.73 -2.47
CA PRO A 15 -15.12 3.07 -1.94
C PRO A 15 -13.76 3.12 -1.25
N LEU A 16 -13.43 2.10 -0.43
CA LEU A 16 -12.17 2.05 0.33
C LEU A 16 -10.91 1.94 -0.57
N ILE A 17 -11.04 1.31 -1.74
CA ILE A 17 -9.98 1.25 -2.74
C ILE A 17 -9.84 2.62 -3.42
N THR A 18 -10.95 3.26 -3.82
CA THR A 18 -10.90 4.56 -4.52
C THR A 18 -10.44 5.72 -3.62
N THR A 19 -10.69 5.64 -2.31
CA THR A 19 -10.24 6.64 -1.33
C THR A 19 -8.90 6.29 -0.69
N ASN A 20 -8.21 5.28 -1.22
CA ASN A 20 -6.89 4.91 -0.73
C ASN A 20 -5.87 6.04 -0.98
N CYS A 21 -5.08 6.36 0.04
CA CYS A 21 -4.10 7.44 -0.01
C CYS A 21 -3.00 7.23 -1.06
N ALA A 22 -2.61 5.98 -1.33
CA ALA A 22 -1.62 5.68 -2.37
C ALA A 22 -2.21 5.93 -3.77
N VAL A 23 -3.46 5.51 -4.01
CA VAL A 23 -4.14 5.72 -5.31
C VAL A 23 -4.33 7.21 -5.59
N LEU A 24 -4.78 7.98 -4.59
CA LEU A 24 -4.91 9.44 -4.71
C LEU A 24 -3.54 10.09 -4.94
N GLY A 25 -2.50 9.65 -4.24
CA GLY A 25 -1.14 10.16 -4.40
C GLY A 25 -0.61 9.99 -5.82
N VAL A 26 -0.78 8.81 -6.41
CA VAL A 26 -0.38 8.54 -7.81
C VAL A 26 -1.10 9.48 -8.79
N ALA A 27 -2.41 9.68 -8.62
CA ALA A 27 -3.18 10.59 -9.47
C ALA A 27 -2.70 12.05 -9.36
N LEU A 28 -2.41 12.51 -8.14
CA LEU A 28 -1.90 13.86 -7.89
C LEU A 28 -0.49 14.06 -8.46
N LEU A 29 0.42 13.11 -8.27
CA LEU A 29 1.78 13.17 -8.83
C LEU A 29 1.73 13.17 -10.36
N ASN A 30 0.89 12.32 -10.95
CA ASN A 30 0.74 12.24 -12.39
C ASN A 30 0.29 13.56 -13.01
N THR A 31 -0.62 14.26 -12.33
CA THR A 31 -1.11 15.58 -12.76
C THR A 31 -0.04 16.67 -12.59
N ARG A 32 0.79 16.60 -11.52
CA ARG A 32 1.85 17.58 -11.27
C ARG A 32 3.02 17.47 -12.25
N GLU A 33 3.41 16.24 -12.59
CA GLU A 33 4.51 15.96 -13.53
C GLU A 33 4.07 16.12 -15.02
N GLN A 34 2.80 16.38 -15.29
CA GLN A 34 2.24 16.54 -16.65
C GLN A 34 2.56 15.35 -17.59
N ASN A 35 2.56 14.13 -17.05
CA ASN A 35 2.87 12.92 -17.81
C ASN A 35 1.92 12.75 -19.02
N SER A 36 2.47 12.26 -20.13
CA SER A 36 1.65 11.85 -21.29
C SER A 36 0.80 10.62 -20.95
N PHE A 37 -0.26 10.32 -21.72
CA PHE A 37 -1.15 9.19 -21.43
C PHE A 37 -0.42 7.85 -21.23
N ILE A 38 0.56 7.55 -22.10
CA ILE A 38 1.33 6.30 -22.03
C ILE A 38 2.22 6.27 -20.79
N GLU A 39 2.88 7.39 -20.49
CA GLU A 39 3.72 7.54 -19.31
C GLU A 39 2.90 7.44 -18.02
N SER A 40 1.69 7.98 -18.01
CA SER A 40 0.76 7.85 -16.87
C SER A 40 0.31 6.43 -16.62
N VAL A 41 0.07 5.65 -17.67
CA VAL A 41 -0.25 4.21 -17.54
C VAL A 41 0.95 3.46 -16.98
N ALA A 42 2.15 3.71 -17.50
CA ALA A 42 3.38 3.06 -17.00
C ALA A 42 3.68 3.44 -15.54
N PHE A 43 3.54 4.72 -15.18
CA PHE A 43 3.73 5.23 -13.83
C PHE A 43 2.72 4.61 -12.85
N GLY A 44 1.44 4.59 -13.22
CA GLY A 44 0.39 3.95 -12.41
C GLY A 44 0.62 2.46 -12.22
N PHE A 45 1.06 1.75 -13.26
CA PHE A 45 1.41 0.33 -13.18
C PHE A 45 2.60 0.09 -12.24
N GLY A 46 3.69 0.85 -12.40
CA GLY A 46 4.85 0.76 -11.53
C GLY A 46 4.50 1.04 -10.05
N ALA A 47 3.69 2.06 -9.80
CA ALA A 47 3.21 2.37 -8.46
C ALA A 47 2.33 1.26 -7.87
N ALA A 48 1.47 0.63 -8.67
CA ALA A 48 0.63 -0.49 -8.24
C ALA A 48 1.45 -1.73 -7.89
N VAL A 49 2.50 -2.04 -8.67
CA VAL A 49 3.43 -3.14 -8.38
C VAL A 49 4.18 -2.87 -7.08
N GLY A 50 4.73 -1.66 -6.90
CA GLY A 50 5.42 -1.27 -5.68
C GLY A 50 4.51 -1.33 -4.45
N PHE A 51 3.30 -0.79 -4.55
CA PHE A 51 2.31 -0.86 -3.47
C PHE A 51 1.93 -2.30 -3.11
N SER A 52 1.77 -3.17 -4.11
CA SER A 52 1.50 -4.59 -3.89
C SER A 52 2.63 -5.28 -3.12
N LEU A 53 3.89 -4.99 -3.47
CA LEU A 53 5.06 -5.51 -2.75
C LEU A 53 5.06 -5.06 -1.28
N VAL A 54 4.78 -3.78 -1.02
CA VAL A 54 4.68 -3.23 0.34
C VAL A 54 3.59 -3.95 1.15
N LEU A 55 2.41 -4.17 0.54
CA LEU A 55 1.31 -4.87 1.21
C LEU A 55 1.64 -6.34 1.54
N VAL A 56 2.28 -7.06 0.61
CA VAL A 56 2.70 -8.44 0.85
C VAL A 56 3.75 -8.50 1.97
N ALA A 57 4.73 -7.61 1.96
CA ALA A 57 5.73 -7.53 3.02
C ALA A 57 5.09 -7.21 4.38
N PHE A 58 4.17 -6.25 4.42
CA PHE A 58 3.44 -5.90 5.64
C PHE A 58 2.58 -7.06 6.15
N ALA A 59 1.90 -7.79 5.26
CA ALA A 59 1.13 -8.98 5.62
C ALA A 59 2.01 -10.08 6.21
N ALA A 60 3.17 -10.36 5.59
CA ALA A 60 4.13 -11.33 6.10
C ALA A 60 4.67 -10.95 7.50
N ILE A 61 4.98 -9.67 7.72
CA ILE A 61 5.39 -9.18 9.05
C ILE A 61 4.26 -9.37 10.06
N ARG A 62 3.01 -9.07 9.70
CA ARG A 62 1.86 -9.23 10.60
C ARG A 62 1.63 -10.69 10.98
N GLU A 63 1.77 -11.62 10.03
CA GLU A 63 1.65 -13.05 10.30
C GLU A 63 2.71 -13.52 11.31
N ARG A 64 3.98 -13.13 11.10
CA ARG A 64 5.06 -13.48 12.04
C ARG A 64 4.87 -12.83 13.42
N THR A 65 4.38 -11.61 13.46
CA THR A 65 4.13 -10.87 14.71
C THR A 65 2.96 -11.46 15.50
N ALA A 66 1.93 -11.96 14.81
CA ALA A 66 0.79 -12.61 15.45
C ALA A 66 1.17 -13.96 16.11
N ALA A 67 2.19 -14.63 15.58
CA ALA A 67 2.76 -15.85 16.16
C ALA A 67 3.81 -15.59 17.26
N ALA A 68 4.17 -14.32 17.52
CA ALA A 68 5.15 -13.93 18.52
C ALA A 68 4.49 -13.49 19.84
N ASP A 69 5.22 -13.58 20.95
CA ASP A 69 4.77 -13.13 22.27
C ASP A 69 4.82 -11.60 22.39
N VAL A 70 3.80 -10.94 21.84
CA VAL A 70 3.63 -9.48 21.92
C VAL A 70 2.95 -9.11 23.25
N PRO A 71 3.51 -8.20 24.07
CA PRO A 71 2.88 -7.75 25.31
C PRO A 71 1.48 -7.16 25.05
N GLN A 72 0.52 -7.46 25.91
CA GLN A 72 -0.89 -7.03 25.83
C GLN A 72 -1.11 -5.57 25.35
N PRO A 73 -0.42 -4.54 25.87
CA PRO A 73 -0.64 -3.15 25.43
C PRO A 73 -0.24 -2.86 23.97
N PHE A 74 0.59 -3.71 23.37
CA PHE A 74 1.07 -3.54 21.99
C PHE A 74 0.30 -4.36 20.96
N GLN A 75 -0.61 -5.24 21.39
CA GLN A 75 -1.35 -6.11 20.47
C GLN A 75 -2.30 -5.32 19.56
N GLY A 76 -2.59 -5.88 18.39
CA GLY A 76 -3.53 -5.29 17.43
C GLY A 76 -2.95 -4.10 16.65
N ALA A 77 -3.61 -2.94 16.75
CA ALA A 77 -3.28 -1.76 15.93
C ALA A 77 -1.93 -1.14 16.30
N SER A 78 -1.53 -1.17 17.57
CA SER A 78 -0.31 -0.54 18.06
C SER A 78 0.94 -1.12 17.38
N ILE A 79 1.09 -2.45 17.37
CA ILE A 79 2.23 -3.09 16.70
C ILE A 79 2.14 -3.00 15.17
N ALA A 80 0.93 -2.94 14.60
CA ALA A 80 0.75 -2.69 13.18
C ALA A 80 1.30 -1.30 12.77
N MET A 81 1.09 -0.27 13.59
CA MET A 81 1.63 1.07 13.34
C MET A 81 3.16 1.12 13.52
N ILE A 82 3.71 0.42 14.51
CA ILE A 82 5.17 0.32 14.71
C ILE A 82 5.82 -0.36 13.50
N THR A 83 5.28 -1.49 13.07
CA THR A 83 5.79 -2.23 11.90
C THR A 83 5.65 -1.43 10.60
N ALA A 84 4.56 -0.67 10.42
CA ALA A 84 4.42 0.24 9.30
C ALA A 84 5.47 1.37 9.31
N GLY A 85 5.78 1.91 10.49
CA GLY A 85 6.84 2.91 10.67
C GLY A 85 8.23 2.36 10.31
N LEU A 86 8.56 1.15 10.79
CA LEU A 86 9.82 0.48 10.46
C LEU A 86 9.92 0.17 8.96
N LEU A 87 8.82 -0.26 8.34
CA LEU A 87 8.76 -0.50 6.91
C LEU A 87 8.99 0.79 6.11
N SER A 88 8.42 1.92 6.54
CA SER A 88 8.67 3.24 5.94
C SER A 88 10.15 3.62 5.98
N ILE A 89 10.82 3.44 7.13
CA ILE A 89 12.26 3.72 7.28
C ILE A 89 13.10 2.83 6.34
N ALA A 90 12.75 1.55 6.22
CA ALA A 90 13.42 0.63 5.30
C ALA A 90 13.30 1.10 3.84
N PHE A 91 12.12 1.58 3.42
CA PHE A 91 11.91 2.09 2.06
C PHE A 91 12.52 3.48 1.82
N MET A 92 12.61 4.34 2.83
CA MET A 92 13.33 5.61 2.73
C MET A 92 14.82 5.42 2.39
N GLY A 93 15.41 4.26 2.72
CA GLY A 93 16.76 3.88 2.29
C GLY A 93 16.95 3.85 0.76
N PHE A 94 15.88 3.68 -0.02
CA PHE A 94 15.94 3.70 -1.49
C PHE A 94 15.86 5.11 -2.10
N ALA A 95 15.65 6.17 -1.31
CA ALA A 95 15.47 7.53 -1.83
C ALA A 95 16.71 8.07 -2.61
N GLY A 96 17.90 7.51 -2.39
CA GLY A 96 19.12 7.89 -3.09
C GLY A 96 19.43 7.10 -4.37
N LEU A 97 18.62 6.10 -4.74
CA LEU A 97 19.01 5.10 -5.75
C LEU A 97 18.94 5.60 -7.20
N VAL A 98 18.25 6.73 -7.45
CA VAL A 98 18.01 7.29 -8.79
C VAL A 98 18.93 8.50 -9.10
N HIS A 99 19.72 8.96 -8.13
CA HIS A 99 20.68 10.08 -8.32
C HIS A 99 22.12 9.61 -8.63
N GLY A 100 22.28 8.39 -9.17
CA GLY A 100 23.57 7.81 -9.57
C GLY A 100 23.72 7.70 -11.08
#